data_AF-A0A4Q2XRT1-F1
#
_entry.id   AF-A0A4Q2XRT1-F1
#
_cell.length_a   1.000
_cell.length_b   1.000
_cell.length_c   1.000
_cell.angle_alpha   90.00
_cell.angle_beta   90.00
_cell.angle_gamma   90.00
#
_symmetry.space_group_name_H-M   'P 1'
#
loop_
_entity.id
_entity.type
_entity.pdbx_description
1 polymer ?
#
loop_
_entity_poly.entity_id
_entity_poly.type
_entity_poly.pdbx_seq_one_letter_code
_entity_poly.pdbx_strand_id
1 'polypeptide(L)'
;MLSHLKVFEDGQVIVERDGKIIGVSSSLIVTMGRDPLRHHTYYGITDDGYFYNHDPKGDTLYGAEVYVDPECRRQGIGSILYGLRRELCKRLNLRRILAGGRLWAYEQYASKYTPEEYVHAVQDGVVRDPVMGFQLSEGFVVRDVMANYIRDPRSRNYATLIEWLNPHYRQPPEAEDRKVRVACVQYAMRKINSFGEFAEQVRYFVETAGEDYGADYVLFPEFFSVQLLSAMEPTGSREGIRRLADLTPEFRELMSTLARQQGLHIIAGSHPVLQPDGSLQNEAMLFRPDGTFVSQPKLHITPSERTWWGINGGRSLLVIQTPKAKIGILICYDVEFPEAARYLAEQGVEILFVPYCTDNRQGYLRVTKCAAARAIENQIYVVTAGVVGNLPDVPAMDIHYGRAAVFTPSDFEFARDGIQAEADPNVETMLVTDL
;
A
#
# COMPACT_ATOMS: atom_id res chain seq x y z
N MET A 1 -0.66 18.18 25.87
CA MET A 1 -1.91 18.54 25.18
C MET A 1 -1.71 19.11 23.77
N LEU A 2 -0.83 20.11 23.54
CA LEU A 2 -0.55 20.56 22.16
C LEU A 2 -0.01 19.43 21.25
N SER A 3 0.79 18.51 21.79
CA SER A 3 1.23 17.31 21.06
C SER A 3 0.04 16.42 20.70
N HIS A 4 -0.88 16.18 21.63
CA HIS A 4 -2.07 15.35 21.42
C HIS A 4 -2.93 15.85 20.26
N LEU A 5 -3.18 17.16 20.20
CA LEU A 5 -3.96 17.78 19.12
C LEU A 5 -3.25 17.67 17.76
N LYS A 6 -1.92 17.80 17.74
CA LYS A 6 -1.14 17.64 16.50
C LYS A 6 -1.13 16.20 16.00
N VAL A 7 -1.14 15.24 16.91
CA VAL A 7 -1.00 13.82 16.59
C VAL A 7 -2.35 13.18 16.25
N PHE A 8 -3.36 13.42 17.09
CA PHE A 8 -4.68 12.79 16.94
C PHE A 8 -5.76 13.63 17.61
N GLU A 9 -6.14 14.71 16.92
CA GLU A 9 -7.18 15.66 17.34
C GLU A 9 -8.50 14.95 17.68
N ASP A 10 -8.95 14.06 16.81
CA ASP A 10 -10.17 13.26 16.98
C ASP A 10 -10.21 12.44 18.28
N GLY A 11 -9.04 12.08 18.82
CA GLY A 11 -8.91 11.34 20.08
C GLY A 11 -9.02 12.19 21.33
N GLN A 12 -9.08 13.52 21.21
CA GLN A 12 -9.10 14.46 22.33
C GLN A 12 -10.51 15.06 22.46
N VAL A 13 -11.21 14.69 23.53
CA VAL A 13 -12.60 15.06 23.76
C VAL A 13 -12.71 15.88 25.02
N ILE A 14 -13.46 16.98 24.94
CA ILE A 14 -13.84 17.80 26.10
C ILE A 14 -15.36 17.86 26.22
N VAL A 15 -15.85 17.99 27.45
CA VAL A 15 -17.24 18.32 27.76
C VAL A 15 -17.25 19.68 28.41
N GLU A 16 -18.01 20.61 27.84
CA GLU A 16 -18.13 21.99 28.32
C GLU A 16 -19.55 22.27 28.81
N ARG A 17 -19.67 23.05 29.89
CA ARG A 17 -20.92 23.64 30.35
C ARG A 17 -20.68 25.09 30.78
N ASP A 18 -21.46 26.01 30.24
CA ASP A 18 -21.40 27.45 30.55
C ASP A 18 -19.99 28.05 30.42
N GLY A 19 -19.26 27.71 29.35
CA GLY A 19 -17.89 28.23 29.14
C GLY A 19 -16.80 27.50 29.94
N LYS A 20 -17.14 26.46 30.72
CA LYS A 20 -16.20 25.72 31.57
C LYS A 20 -16.06 24.28 31.14
N ILE A 21 -14.82 23.81 31.02
CA ILE A 21 -14.50 22.40 30.79
C ILE A 21 -14.79 21.62 32.07
N ILE A 22 -15.76 20.70 32.01
CA ILE A 22 -16.21 19.87 33.13
C ILE A 22 -15.83 18.39 32.98
N GLY A 23 -15.29 18.01 31.82
CA GLY A 23 -14.75 16.69 31.58
C GLY A 23 -13.78 16.64 30.39
N VAL A 24 -12.79 15.75 30.45
CA VAL A 24 -11.78 15.56 29.42
C VAL A 24 -11.52 14.07 29.23
N SER A 25 -11.29 13.65 27.99
CA SER A 25 -10.89 12.30 27.63
C SER A 25 -9.85 12.35 26.52
N SER A 26 -8.72 11.66 26.73
CA SER A 26 -7.63 11.58 25.74
C SER A 26 -7.42 10.14 25.32
N SER A 27 -7.21 9.96 24.01
CA SER A 27 -7.00 8.65 23.39
C SER A 27 -5.95 8.75 22.28
N LEU A 28 -5.36 7.61 21.93
CA LEU A 28 -4.48 7.41 20.78
C LEU A 28 -4.74 6.04 20.16
N ILE A 29 -4.40 5.85 18.89
CA ILE A 29 -4.47 4.55 18.24
C ILE A 29 -3.11 3.88 18.41
N VAL A 30 -3.10 2.60 18.76
CA VAL A 30 -1.87 1.82 18.96
C VAL A 30 -1.98 0.46 18.29
N THR A 31 -0.83 -0.08 17.93
CA THR A 31 -0.68 -1.48 17.52
C THR A 31 -0.12 -2.28 18.69
N MET A 32 -0.89 -3.25 19.19
CA MET A 32 -0.46 -4.08 20.32
C MET A 32 0.38 -5.30 19.90
N GLY A 33 0.54 -5.55 18.60
CA GLY A 33 1.30 -6.67 18.06
C GLY A 33 0.55 -8.00 18.18
N ARG A 34 1.30 -9.12 18.13
CA ARG A 34 0.73 -10.49 18.17
C ARG A 34 0.01 -10.81 19.49
N ASP A 35 0.48 -10.24 20.59
CA ASP A 35 -0.16 -10.35 21.89
C ASP A 35 -0.82 -9.02 22.27
N PRO A 36 -2.14 -8.86 22.06
CA PRO A 36 -2.82 -7.62 22.34
C PRO A 36 -2.97 -7.32 23.84
N LEU A 37 -2.77 -8.32 24.70
CA LEU A 37 -2.89 -8.19 26.15
C LEU A 37 -1.52 -8.11 26.83
N ARG A 38 -0.44 -7.96 26.05
CA ARG A 38 0.90 -7.84 26.59
C ARG A 38 0.99 -6.76 27.66
N HIS A 39 1.74 -7.09 28.71
CA HIS A 39 2.03 -6.16 29.77
C HIS A 39 2.71 -4.89 29.23
N HIS A 40 2.25 -3.72 29.68
CA HIS A 40 2.81 -2.43 29.33
C HIS A 40 2.62 -1.44 30.48
N THR A 41 3.30 -0.30 30.40
CA THR A 41 3.15 0.80 31.36
C THR A 41 2.44 1.97 30.71
N TYR A 42 1.82 2.82 31.53
CA TYR A 42 1.24 4.10 31.10
C TYR A 42 2.26 4.92 30.33
N TYR A 43 3.47 5.10 30.89
CA TYR A 43 4.54 5.87 30.26
C TYR A 43 5.01 5.27 28.95
N GLY A 44 5.12 3.94 28.84
CA GLY A 44 5.53 3.28 27.59
C GLY A 44 4.46 3.37 26.50
N ILE A 45 3.19 3.16 26.83
CA ILE A 45 2.11 3.15 25.82
C ILE A 45 1.63 4.55 25.45
N THR A 46 1.95 5.59 26.24
CA THR A 46 1.60 6.97 25.93
C THR A 46 2.80 7.82 25.52
N ASP A 47 3.99 7.21 25.41
CA ASP A 47 5.25 7.91 25.15
C ASP A 47 5.47 9.07 26.14
N ASP A 48 5.54 8.74 27.43
CA ASP A 48 5.61 9.68 28.56
C ASP A 48 4.49 10.73 28.58
N GLY A 49 3.33 10.40 28.00
CA GLY A 49 2.18 11.27 27.89
C GLY A 49 2.24 12.24 26.70
N TYR A 50 3.20 12.11 25.78
CA TYR A 50 3.29 12.95 24.58
C TYR A 50 2.48 12.41 23.39
N PHE A 51 2.25 11.09 23.35
CA PHE A 51 1.55 10.32 22.31
C PHE A 51 2.27 10.24 20.95
N TYR A 52 3.59 10.44 20.86
CA TYR A 52 4.27 10.34 19.55
C TYR A 52 4.30 8.91 18.99
N ASN A 53 3.93 7.92 19.80
CA ASN A 53 3.73 6.52 19.40
C ASN A 53 2.30 6.22 18.89
N HIS A 54 1.50 7.24 18.58
CA HIS A 54 0.24 7.07 17.89
C HIS A 54 0.46 6.44 16.51
N ASP A 55 -0.30 5.39 16.21
CA ASP A 55 -0.24 4.65 14.96
C ASP A 55 -1.61 4.69 14.27
N PRO A 56 -1.79 5.52 13.21
CA PRO A 56 -3.04 5.58 12.46
C PRO A 56 -3.44 4.25 11.79
N LYS A 57 -2.51 3.31 11.64
CA LYS A 57 -2.75 1.98 11.05
C LYS A 57 -3.07 0.92 12.11
N GLY A 58 -3.03 1.26 13.40
CA GLY A 58 -3.32 0.35 14.49
C GLY A 58 -4.79 -0.07 14.55
N ASP A 59 -5.06 -1.15 15.29
CA ASP A 59 -6.40 -1.73 15.41
C ASP A 59 -7.08 -1.40 16.76
N THR A 60 -6.38 -0.71 17.66
CA THR A 60 -6.78 -0.54 19.05
C THR A 60 -6.78 0.93 19.44
N LEU A 61 -7.91 1.42 19.94
CA LEU A 61 -8.00 2.74 20.56
C LEU A 61 -7.57 2.64 22.03
N TYR A 62 -6.44 3.24 22.39
CA TYR A 62 -6.00 3.28 23.77
C TYR A 62 -6.59 4.48 24.51
N GLY A 63 -7.38 4.23 25.56
CA GLY A 63 -7.92 5.25 26.45
C GLY A 63 -6.91 5.65 27.51
N ALA A 64 -6.12 6.68 27.21
CA ALA A 64 -5.02 7.11 28.08
C ALA A 64 -5.52 7.80 29.36
N GLU A 65 -6.46 8.73 29.24
CA GLU A 65 -6.92 9.55 30.37
C GLU A 65 -8.41 9.85 30.29
N VAL A 66 -9.03 9.98 31.47
CA VAL A 66 -10.39 10.52 31.64
C VAL A 66 -10.44 11.30 32.96
N TYR A 67 -10.91 12.54 32.90
CA TYR A 67 -11.10 13.40 34.06
C TYR A 67 -12.50 13.99 34.04
N VAL A 68 -13.11 14.09 35.22
CA VAL A 68 -14.38 14.79 35.44
C VAL A 68 -14.19 15.72 36.63
N ASP A 69 -14.61 16.97 36.46
CA ASP A 69 -14.58 17.99 37.51
C ASP A 69 -15.21 17.45 38.80
N PRO A 70 -14.52 17.54 39.96
CA PRO A 70 -15.03 17.04 41.24
C PRO A 70 -16.45 17.48 41.59
N GLU A 71 -16.83 18.72 41.29
CA GLU A 71 -18.16 19.29 41.58
C GLU A 71 -19.24 18.75 40.63
N CYS A 72 -18.82 18.22 39.48
CA CYS A 72 -19.72 17.71 38.44
C CYS A 72 -19.76 16.17 38.38
N ARG A 73 -19.08 15.48 39.31
CA ARG A 73 -19.13 14.02 39.40
C ARG A 73 -20.54 13.52 39.67
N ARG A 74 -20.84 12.31 39.20
CA ARG A 74 -22.17 11.65 39.29
C ARG A 74 -23.30 12.35 38.51
N GLN A 75 -22.98 13.28 37.61
CA GLN A 75 -23.92 13.91 36.68
C GLN A 75 -23.90 13.29 35.27
N GLY A 76 -23.37 12.06 35.12
CA GLY A 76 -23.32 11.34 33.84
C GLY A 76 -22.18 11.74 32.88
N ILE A 77 -21.34 12.73 33.23
CA ILE A 77 -20.24 13.21 32.36
C ILE A 77 -19.27 12.09 31.98
N GLY A 78 -18.91 11.22 32.93
CA GLY A 78 -18.05 10.08 32.65
C GLY A 78 -18.64 9.17 31.57
N SER A 79 -19.93 8.85 31.67
CA SER A 79 -20.64 8.03 30.70
C SER A 79 -20.71 8.68 29.32
N ILE A 80 -20.85 10.02 29.26
CA ILE A 80 -20.75 10.77 28.01
C ILE A 80 -19.37 10.59 27.37
N LEU A 81 -18.29 10.77 28.15
CA LEU A 81 -16.91 10.65 27.64
C LEU A 81 -16.61 9.24 27.14
N TYR A 82 -17.00 8.19 27.88
CA TYR A 82 -16.83 6.80 27.45
C TYR A 82 -17.72 6.47 26.24
N GLY A 83 -18.93 7.01 26.17
CA GLY A 83 -19.81 6.92 25.01
C GLY A 83 -19.16 7.49 23.75
N LEU A 84 -18.64 8.71 23.84
CA LEU A 84 -17.93 9.37 22.74
C LEU A 84 -16.69 8.58 22.30
N ARG A 85 -15.94 8.00 23.25
CA ARG A 85 -14.80 7.12 22.92
C ARG A 85 -15.23 5.84 22.20
N ARG A 86 -16.35 5.22 22.59
CA ARG A 86 -16.93 4.06 21.88
C ARG A 86 -17.38 4.43 20.47
N GLU A 87 -18.02 5.59 20.30
CA GLU A 87 -18.41 6.08 18.98
C GLU A 87 -17.20 6.37 18.10
N LEU A 88 -16.12 6.93 18.64
CA LEU A 88 -14.87 7.10 17.91
C LEU A 88 -14.28 5.76 17.47
N CYS A 89 -14.22 4.77 18.37
CA CYS A 89 -13.75 3.42 18.06
C CYS A 89 -14.57 2.77 16.94
N LYS A 90 -15.91 2.92 16.98
CA LYS A 90 -16.82 2.44 15.91
C LYS A 90 -16.58 3.17 14.59
N ARG A 91 -16.52 4.51 14.62
CA ARG A 91 -16.34 5.36 13.43
C ARG A 91 -15.06 5.03 12.68
N LEU A 92 -13.99 4.74 13.42
CA LEU A 92 -12.69 4.38 12.87
C LEU A 92 -12.54 2.89 12.55
N ASN A 93 -13.61 2.09 12.71
CA ASN A 93 -13.61 0.63 12.55
C ASN A 93 -12.45 -0.06 13.30
N LEU A 94 -12.15 0.40 14.51
CA LEU A 94 -11.13 -0.20 15.36
C LEU A 94 -11.71 -1.44 16.04
N ARG A 95 -10.86 -2.45 16.29
CA ARG A 95 -11.28 -3.73 16.86
C ARG A 95 -11.79 -3.58 18.29
N ARG A 96 -11.17 -2.68 19.06
CA ARG A 96 -11.39 -2.56 20.51
C ARG A 96 -10.90 -1.24 21.08
N ILE A 97 -11.26 -1.01 22.34
CA ILE A 97 -10.66 -0.03 23.23
C ILE A 97 -9.89 -0.79 24.32
N LEU A 98 -8.65 -0.38 24.58
CA LEU A 98 -7.88 -0.81 25.75
C LEU A 98 -7.61 0.39 26.67
N ALA A 99 -7.54 0.16 27.98
CA ALA A 99 -7.11 1.17 28.94
C ALA A 99 -6.57 0.53 30.22
N GLY A 100 -5.75 1.28 30.95
CA GLY A 100 -5.36 0.94 32.32
C GLY A 100 -6.28 1.60 33.35
N GLY A 101 -7.05 0.79 34.08
CA GLY A 101 -7.85 1.21 35.23
C GLY A 101 -7.05 1.13 36.53
N ARG A 102 -6.56 2.26 37.03
CA ARG A 102 -5.80 2.30 38.28
C ARG A 102 -6.62 1.73 39.44
N LEU A 103 -6.06 0.79 40.21
CA LEU A 103 -6.73 0.26 41.41
C LEU A 103 -6.91 1.38 42.44
N TRP A 104 -8.16 1.71 42.77
CA TRP A 104 -8.45 2.87 43.60
C TRP A 104 -8.20 2.59 45.07
N ALA A 105 -7.26 3.33 45.67
CA ALA A 105 -6.94 3.24 47.09
C ALA A 105 -6.53 1.83 47.56
N TYR A 106 -5.89 1.05 46.69
CA TYR A 106 -5.52 -0.35 46.94
C TYR A 106 -4.56 -0.51 48.13
N GLU A 107 -3.80 0.53 48.51
CA GLU A 107 -2.94 0.51 49.69
C GLU A 107 -3.67 0.13 50.98
N GLN A 108 -4.98 0.41 51.05
CA GLN A 108 -5.84 0.11 52.21
C GLN A 108 -6.26 -1.36 52.27
N TYR A 109 -6.12 -2.09 51.16
CA TYR A 109 -6.58 -3.47 50.99
C TYR A 109 -5.42 -4.46 50.85
N ALA A 110 -4.21 -3.98 50.55
CA ALA A 110 -3.07 -4.81 50.20
C ALA A 110 -2.48 -5.65 51.35
N SER A 111 -2.98 -5.50 52.58
CA SER A 111 -2.70 -6.41 53.69
C SER A 111 -3.62 -7.63 53.73
N LYS A 112 -4.75 -7.57 53.02
CA LYS A 112 -5.81 -8.59 53.02
C LYS A 112 -5.96 -9.32 51.68
N TYR A 113 -5.70 -8.64 50.58
CA TYR A 113 -5.87 -9.18 49.23
C TYR A 113 -4.57 -9.01 48.43
N THR A 114 -4.26 -9.95 47.54
CA THR A 114 -3.39 -9.69 46.39
C THR A 114 -4.10 -8.75 45.40
N PRO A 115 -3.38 -8.15 44.43
CA PRO A 115 -4.01 -7.29 43.42
C PRO A 115 -5.12 -8.01 42.64
N GLU A 116 -4.92 -9.28 42.32
CA GLU A 116 -5.87 -10.13 41.61
C GLU A 116 -7.08 -10.47 42.50
N GLU A 117 -6.84 -10.82 43.77
CA GLU A 117 -7.92 -11.06 44.73
C GLU A 117 -8.76 -9.79 44.98
N TYR A 118 -8.13 -8.62 45.01
CA TYR A 118 -8.83 -7.34 45.13
C TYR A 118 -9.72 -7.10 43.91
N VAL A 119 -9.21 -7.33 42.70
CA VAL A 119 -9.99 -7.19 41.47
C VAL A 119 -11.18 -8.14 41.45
N HIS A 120 -11.00 -9.42 41.81
CA HIS A 120 -12.12 -10.35 41.94
C HIS A 120 -13.14 -9.89 42.99
N ALA A 121 -12.68 -9.45 44.17
CA ALA A 121 -13.56 -8.94 45.21
C ALA A 121 -14.37 -7.71 44.76
N VAL A 122 -13.83 -6.87 43.88
CA VAL A 122 -14.58 -5.77 43.27
C VAL A 122 -15.59 -6.27 42.24
N GLN A 123 -15.21 -7.22 41.38
CA GLN A 123 -16.13 -7.83 40.39
C GLN A 123 -17.32 -8.52 41.07
N ASP A 124 -17.08 -9.16 42.21
CA ASP A 124 -18.10 -9.83 43.03
C ASP A 124 -18.93 -8.86 43.89
N GLY A 125 -18.59 -7.56 43.88
CA GLY A 125 -19.28 -6.54 44.67
C GLY A 125 -18.97 -6.56 46.17
N VAL A 126 -17.99 -7.35 46.61
CA VAL A 126 -17.51 -7.42 48.00
C VAL A 126 -16.74 -6.16 48.38
N VAL A 127 -15.97 -5.60 47.44
CA VAL A 127 -15.20 -4.36 47.60
C VAL A 127 -15.71 -3.29 46.64
N ARG A 128 -15.81 -2.05 47.11
CA ARG A 128 -16.24 -0.92 46.28
C ARG A 128 -15.04 -0.14 45.74
N ASP A 129 -14.75 -0.34 44.45
CA ASP A 129 -13.81 0.49 43.70
C ASP A 129 -14.59 1.44 42.75
N PRO A 130 -14.54 2.77 42.95
CA PRO A 130 -15.28 3.72 42.13
C PRO A 130 -14.73 3.90 40.71
N VAL A 131 -13.48 3.50 40.44
CA VAL A 131 -12.85 3.57 39.11
C VAL A 131 -13.22 2.31 38.34
N MET A 132 -12.86 1.16 38.88
CA MET A 132 -13.08 -0.12 38.23
C MET A 132 -14.58 -0.43 38.10
N GLY A 133 -15.36 -0.23 39.16
CA GLY A 133 -16.81 -0.44 39.12
C GLY A 133 -17.51 0.44 38.07
N PHE A 134 -17.04 1.67 37.88
CA PHE A 134 -17.54 2.55 36.83
C PHE A 134 -17.17 2.02 35.43
N GLN A 135 -15.91 1.63 35.22
CA GLN A 135 -15.46 1.08 33.93
C GLN A 135 -16.23 -0.19 33.53
N LEU A 136 -16.49 -1.08 34.49
CA LEU A 136 -17.32 -2.26 34.29
C LEU A 136 -18.77 -1.88 33.91
N SER A 137 -19.35 -0.88 34.57
CA SER A 137 -20.70 -0.39 34.23
C SER A 137 -20.80 0.23 32.84
N GLU A 138 -19.67 0.71 32.28
CA GLU A 138 -19.55 1.21 30.91
C GLU A 138 -19.32 0.09 29.87
N GLY A 139 -19.42 -1.16 30.28
CA GLY A 139 -19.35 -2.34 29.41
C GLY A 139 -17.93 -2.85 29.15
N PHE A 140 -16.93 -2.38 29.89
CA PHE A 140 -15.57 -2.93 29.81
C PHE A 140 -15.46 -4.22 30.62
N VAL A 141 -14.55 -5.09 30.21
CA VAL A 141 -14.16 -6.29 30.93
C VAL A 141 -12.71 -6.17 31.39
N VAL A 142 -12.39 -6.70 32.58
CA VAL A 142 -11.00 -6.82 33.03
C VAL A 142 -10.36 -8.01 32.31
N ARG A 143 -9.20 -7.79 31.71
CA ARG A 143 -8.40 -8.80 31.00
C ARG A 143 -7.21 -9.27 31.80
N ASP A 144 -6.59 -8.38 32.56
CA ASP A 144 -5.42 -8.70 33.38
C ASP A 144 -5.20 -7.65 34.49
N VAL A 145 -4.28 -7.92 35.41
CA VAL A 145 -3.78 -6.98 36.42
C VAL A 145 -2.32 -6.65 36.14
N MET A 146 -2.08 -5.41 35.72
CA MET A 146 -0.74 -4.92 35.35
C MET A 146 -0.01 -4.34 36.57
N ALA A 147 1.09 -4.99 36.97
CA ALA A 147 2.04 -4.46 37.93
C ALA A 147 2.88 -3.32 37.33
N ASN A 148 3.27 -2.32 38.13
CA ASN A 148 4.11 -1.19 37.69
C ASN A 148 3.55 -0.40 36.48
N TYR A 149 2.25 -0.45 36.25
CA TYR A 149 1.61 0.23 35.13
C TYR A 149 1.78 1.75 35.23
N ILE A 150 1.56 2.31 36.42
CA ILE A 150 1.66 3.75 36.69
C ILE A 150 2.36 3.98 38.02
N ARG A 151 3.08 5.10 38.16
CA ARG A 151 3.69 5.49 39.44
C ARG A 151 2.64 6.15 40.33
N ASP A 152 1.97 5.35 41.16
CA ASP A 152 1.01 5.83 42.15
C ASP A 152 1.05 4.95 43.41
N PRO A 153 1.62 5.44 44.53
CA PRO A 153 1.74 4.69 45.77
C PRO A 153 0.41 4.17 46.32
N ARG A 154 -0.71 4.86 46.04
CA ARG A 154 -2.05 4.45 46.47
C ARG A 154 -2.49 3.17 45.77
N SER A 155 -2.40 3.12 44.45
CA SER A 155 -2.60 1.87 43.71
C SER A 155 -1.51 0.81 43.94
N ARG A 156 -0.45 1.11 44.72
CA ARG A 156 0.81 0.35 44.79
C ARG A 156 1.39 0.05 43.39
N ASN A 157 1.21 0.99 42.46
CA ASN A 157 1.55 0.91 41.03
C ASN A 157 0.78 -0.13 40.20
N TYR A 158 -0.36 -0.65 40.69
CA TYR A 158 -1.18 -1.61 39.96
C TYR A 158 -2.34 -0.95 39.21
N ALA A 159 -2.70 -1.54 38.07
CA ALA A 159 -3.92 -1.20 37.33
C ALA A 159 -4.51 -2.44 36.67
N THR A 160 -5.82 -2.48 36.47
CA THR A 160 -6.46 -3.44 35.58
C THR A 160 -6.19 -3.07 34.13
N LEU A 161 -5.86 -4.04 33.28
CA LEU A 161 -6.04 -3.91 31.84
C LEU A 161 -7.51 -4.16 31.53
N ILE A 162 -8.22 -3.14 31.04
CA ILE A 162 -9.62 -3.28 30.64
C ILE A 162 -9.78 -3.22 29.13
N GLU A 163 -10.73 -3.99 28.62
CA GLU A 163 -11.06 -4.05 27.19
C GLU A 163 -12.55 -3.81 26.98
N TRP A 164 -12.86 -3.03 25.94
CA TRP A 164 -14.18 -2.99 25.33
C TRP A 164 -14.06 -3.43 23.88
N LEU A 165 -14.74 -4.52 23.51
CA LEU A 165 -14.76 -5.01 22.14
C LEU A 165 -15.76 -4.20 21.32
N ASN A 166 -15.36 -3.77 20.12
CA ASN A 166 -16.25 -3.07 19.22
C ASN A 166 -17.20 -4.08 18.54
N PRO A 167 -18.51 -4.08 18.85
CA PRO A 167 -19.45 -5.04 18.26
C PRO A 167 -19.72 -4.75 16.77
N HIS A 168 -19.35 -3.58 16.28
CA HIS A 168 -19.47 -3.20 14.87
C HIS A 168 -18.17 -3.38 14.08
N TYR A 169 -17.10 -3.88 14.73
CA TYR A 169 -15.87 -4.15 14.03
C TYR A 169 -16.14 -5.13 12.90
N ARG A 170 -15.93 -4.65 11.69
CA ARG A 170 -15.78 -5.51 10.53
C ARG A 170 -14.30 -5.65 10.35
N GLN A 171 -13.79 -6.87 10.55
CA GLN A 171 -12.47 -7.19 10.06
C GLN A 171 -12.44 -6.70 8.62
N PRO A 172 -11.57 -5.74 8.26
CA PRO A 172 -11.26 -5.51 6.86
C PRO A 172 -11.03 -6.91 6.30
N PRO A 173 -11.48 -7.23 5.07
CA PRO A 173 -11.17 -8.53 4.48
C PRO A 173 -9.72 -8.81 4.85
N GLU A 174 -9.47 -9.97 5.49
CA GLU A 174 -8.11 -10.35 5.79
C GLU A 174 -7.30 -10.05 4.53
N ALA A 175 -5.99 -9.83 4.64
CA ALA A 175 -5.20 -10.28 3.52
C ALA A 175 -5.44 -11.81 3.45
N GLU A 176 -6.61 -12.25 2.94
CA GLU A 176 -6.75 -13.41 2.10
C GLU A 176 -5.47 -13.39 1.32
N ASP A 177 -4.71 -14.47 1.44
CA ASP A 177 -3.55 -14.81 0.64
C ASP A 177 -3.76 -14.18 -0.74
N ARG A 178 -3.26 -12.96 -0.93
CA ARG A 178 -3.81 -12.01 -1.91
C ARG A 178 -3.09 -12.29 -3.20
N LYS A 179 -3.20 -13.55 -3.63
CA LYS A 179 -2.47 -14.09 -4.76
C LYS A 179 -2.80 -13.24 -5.95
N VAL A 180 -1.76 -12.59 -6.42
CA VAL A 180 -1.79 -11.81 -7.65
C VAL A 180 -1.12 -12.66 -8.70
N ARG A 181 -1.87 -12.99 -9.76
CA ARG A 181 -1.28 -13.64 -10.92
C ARG A 181 -0.84 -12.59 -11.92
N VAL A 182 0.43 -12.63 -12.32
CA VAL A 182 1.00 -11.72 -13.32
C VAL A 182 1.42 -12.49 -14.56
N ALA A 183 1.12 -11.92 -15.73
CA ALA A 183 1.62 -12.34 -17.03
C ALA A 183 2.59 -11.29 -17.57
N CYS A 184 3.78 -11.71 -17.99
CA CYS A 184 4.82 -10.84 -18.54
C CYS A 184 5.08 -11.20 -19.99
N VAL A 185 4.78 -10.29 -20.91
CA VAL A 185 4.91 -10.53 -22.36
C VAL A 185 6.33 -10.20 -22.79
N GLN A 186 7.08 -11.20 -23.23
CA GLN A 186 8.35 -11.02 -23.93
C GLN A 186 8.06 -10.91 -25.42
N TYR A 187 7.81 -9.69 -25.88
CA TYR A 187 7.24 -9.41 -27.20
C TYR A 187 8.30 -9.44 -28.30
N ALA A 188 8.13 -10.25 -29.34
CA ALA A 188 9.07 -10.29 -30.45
C ALA A 188 8.73 -9.27 -31.53
N MET A 189 9.57 -8.24 -31.60
CA MET A 189 9.61 -7.26 -32.66
C MET A 189 9.91 -7.91 -34.01
N ARG A 190 8.98 -7.69 -34.95
CA ARG A 190 9.01 -8.15 -36.34
C ARG A 190 8.14 -7.25 -37.20
N LYS A 191 8.42 -7.22 -38.50
CA LYS A 191 7.64 -6.44 -39.46
C LYS A 191 6.17 -6.87 -39.47
N ILE A 192 5.27 -5.89 -39.55
CA ILE A 192 3.83 -6.05 -39.75
C ILE A 192 3.37 -5.16 -40.91
N ASN A 193 2.21 -5.47 -41.49
CA ASN A 193 1.67 -4.75 -42.65
C ASN A 193 0.47 -3.87 -42.33
N SER A 194 -0.08 -3.95 -41.12
CA SER A 194 -1.24 -3.14 -40.72
C SER A 194 -1.39 -3.04 -39.20
N PHE A 195 -2.18 -2.07 -38.76
CA PHE A 195 -2.65 -2.00 -37.37
C PHE A 195 -3.44 -3.25 -36.97
N GLY A 196 -4.16 -3.89 -37.91
CA GLY A 196 -4.90 -5.12 -37.66
C GLY A 196 -3.98 -6.26 -37.22
N GLU A 197 -2.85 -6.47 -37.91
CA GLU A 197 -1.86 -7.49 -37.53
C GLU A 197 -1.27 -7.23 -36.13
N PHE A 198 -1.01 -5.96 -35.78
CA PHE A 198 -0.60 -5.58 -34.44
C PHE A 198 -1.67 -5.94 -33.40
N ALA A 199 -2.93 -5.58 -33.69
CA ALA A 199 -4.07 -5.84 -32.81
C ALA A 199 -4.29 -7.33 -32.57
N GLU A 200 -4.14 -8.18 -33.59
CA GLU A 200 -4.22 -9.65 -33.42
C GLU A 200 -3.11 -10.18 -32.50
N GLN A 201 -1.87 -9.69 -32.65
CA GLN A 201 -0.76 -10.12 -31.79
C GLN A 201 -0.99 -9.70 -30.33
N VAL A 202 -1.47 -8.48 -30.10
CA VAL A 202 -1.81 -8.00 -28.75
C VAL A 202 -2.96 -8.81 -28.16
N ARG A 203 -4.03 -9.01 -28.95
CA ARG A 203 -5.21 -9.77 -28.52
C ARG A 203 -4.84 -11.19 -28.09
N TYR A 204 -4.01 -11.88 -28.88
CA TYR A 204 -3.52 -13.22 -28.52
C TYR A 204 -2.93 -13.26 -27.11
N PHE A 205 -2.01 -12.35 -26.76
CA PHE A 205 -1.40 -12.34 -25.43
C PHE A 205 -2.39 -11.96 -24.32
N VAL A 206 -3.29 -11.02 -24.58
CA VAL A 206 -4.27 -10.56 -23.58
C VAL A 206 -5.33 -11.63 -23.31
N GLU A 207 -5.87 -12.28 -24.35
CA GLU A 207 -6.82 -13.39 -24.22
C GLU A 207 -6.14 -14.59 -23.54
N THR A 208 -4.92 -14.96 -23.95
CA THR A 208 -4.18 -16.05 -23.28
C THR A 208 -3.97 -15.72 -21.80
N ALA A 209 -3.56 -14.49 -21.46
CA ALA A 209 -3.35 -14.10 -20.06
C ALA A 209 -4.65 -14.14 -19.24
N GLY A 210 -5.76 -13.64 -19.80
CA GLY A 210 -7.06 -13.57 -19.14
C GLY A 210 -7.79 -14.90 -19.08
N GLU A 211 -8.15 -15.46 -20.23
CA GLU A 211 -8.99 -16.66 -20.36
C GLU A 211 -8.27 -17.94 -19.94
N ASP A 212 -7.05 -18.18 -20.44
CA ASP A 212 -6.37 -19.47 -20.23
C ASP A 212 -5.68 -19.54 -18.86
N TYR A 213 -5.06 -18.44 -18.43
CA TYR A 213 -4.25 -18.41 -17.22
C TYR A 213 -4.90 -17.67 -16.05
N GLY A 214 -5.98 -16.92 -16.25
CA GLY A 214 -6.65 -16.19 -15.17
C GLY A 214 -5.74 -15.16 -14.50
N ALA A 215 -4.91 -14.46 -15.27
CA ALA A 215 -4.05 -13.42 -14.75
C ALA A 215 -4.86 -12.23 -14.20
N ASP A 216 -4.30 -11.54 -13.21
CA ASP A 216 -4.84 -10.26 -12.71
C ASP A 216 -4.24 -9.07 -13.46
N TYR A 217 -3.00 -9.23 -13.91
CA TYR A 217 -2.24 -8.24 -14.66
C TYR A 217 -1.53 -8.88 -15.85
N VAL A 218 -1.50 -8.17 -16.97
CA VAL A 218 -0.57 -8.44 -18.07
C VAL A 218 0.34 -7.23 -18.30
N LEU A 219 1.65 -7.47 -18.37
CA LEU A 219 2.67 -6.46 -18.63
C LEU A 219 3.22 -6.63 -20.05
N PHE A 220 3.04 -5.60 -20.87
CA PHE A 220 3.73 -5.45 -22.15
C PHE A 220 5.04 -4.67 -22.00
N PRO A 221 6.01 -4.83 -22.93
CA PRO A 221 7.27 -4.10 -22.87
C PRO A 221 7.19 -2.60 -23.21
N GLU A 222 8.24 -1.86 -22.85
CA GLU A 222 8.40 -0.46 -23.28
C GLU A 222 8.46 -0.40 -24.81
N PHE A 223 7.83 0.62 -25.40
CA PHE A 223 7.87 0.90 -26.84
C PHE A 223 7.49 -0.25 -27.77
N PHE A 224 6.80 -1.29 -27.29
CA PHE A 224 6.39 -2.39 -28.17
C PHE A 224 5.47 -1.91 -29.32
N SER A 225 4.72 -0.81 -29.10
CA SER A 225 3.91 -0.13 -30.12
C SER A 225 4.72 0.46 -31.28
N VAL A 226 6.05 0.62 -31.15
CA VAL A 226 6.93 1.09 -32.24
C VAL A 226 6.95 0.12 -33.42
N GLN A 227 6.55 -1.13 -33.22
CA GLN A 227 6.30 -2.09 -34.31
C GLN A 227 5.35 -1.53 -35.38
N LEU A 228 4.38 -0.69 -35.00
CA LEU A 228 3.42 -0.05 -35.92
C LEU A 228 4.11 0.81 -36.99
N LEU A 229 5.30 1.35 -36.73
CA LEU A 229 6.07 2.08 -37.73
C LEU A 229 6.53 1.20 -38.89
N SER A 230 6.63 -0.11 -38.69
CA SER A 230 6.99 -1.04 -39.77
C SER A 230 5.88 -1.27 -40.81
N ALA A 231 4.64 -0.89 -40.47
CA ALA A 231 3.48 -0.88 -41.36
C ALA A 231 3.26 0.49 -42.05
N MET A 232 4.13 1.47 -41.78
CA MET A 232 4.04 2.82 -42.34
C MET A 232 5.15 3.07 -43.36
N GLU A 233 4.97 4.10 -44.19
CA GLU A 233 6.05 4.60 -45.04
C GLU A 233 7.26 5.05 -44.20
N PRO A 234 8.48 4.56 -44.51
CA PRO A 234 9.67 4.90 -43.74
C PRO A 234 9.93 6.40 -43.67
N THR A 235 10.28 6.88 -42.47
CA THR A 235 10.66 8.27 -42.21
C THR A 235 11.81 8.36 -41.21
N GLY A 236 12.37 9.56 -41.02
CA GLY A 236 13.37 9.77 -39.97
C GLY A 236 12.78 9.59 -38.57
N SER A 237 13.62 9.21 -37.60
CA SER A 237 13.22 8.82 -36.23
C SER A 237 12.27 9.82 -35.54
N ARG A 238 12.51 11.13 -35.68
CA ARG A 238 11.67 12.18 -35.05
C ARG A 238 10.27 12.30 -35.68
N GLU A 239 10.18 12.11 -36.99
CA GLU A 239 8.91 12.16 -37.70
C GLU A 239 8.13 10.87 -37.44
N GLY A 240 8.80 9.73 -37.52
CA GLY A 240 8.21 8.42 -37.24
C GLY A 240 7.57 8.36 -35.86
N ILE A 241 8.29 8.76 -34.80
CA ILE A 241 7.74 8.70 -33.44
C ILE A 241 6.52 9.63 -33.24
N ARG A 242 6.45 10.75 -33.98
CA ARG A 242 5.28 11.64 -33.96
C ARG A 242 4.08 11.02 -34.68
N ARG A 243 4.31 10.38 -35.84
CA ARG A 243 3.28 9.59 -36.54
C ARG A 243 2.77 8.42 -35.69
N LEU A 244 3.65 7.81 -34.89
CA LEU A 244 3.22 6.80 -33.92
C LEU A 244 2.30 7.40 -32.87
N ALA A 245 2.62 8.58 -32.36
CA ALA A 245 1.80 9.29 -31.38
C ALA A 245 0.41 9.66 -31.93
N ASP A 246 0.28 9.88 -33.25
CA ASP A 246 -1.02 10.12 -33.89
C ASP A 246 -1.97 8.91 -33.77
N LEU A 247 -1.43 7.68 -33.60
CA LEU A 247 -2.20 6.46 -33.36
C LEU A 247 -2.58 6.23 -31.89
N THR A 248 -2.31 7.19 -31.00
CA THR A 248 -2.68 7.10 -29.58
C THR A 248 -4.17 6.75 -29.37
N PRO A 249 -5.14 7.35 -30.11
CA PRO A 249 -6.55 7.02 -29.94
C PRO A 249 -6.88 5.55 -30.26
N GLU A 250 -6.40 5.03 -31.39
CA GLU A 250 -6.61 3.65 -31.81
C GLU A 250 -5.94 2.65 -30.86
N PHE A 251 -4.73 2.97 -30.40
CA PHE A 251 -4.03 2.18 -29.40
C PHE A 251 -4.81 2.10 -28.08
N ARG A 252 -5.32 3.24 -27.59
CA ARG A 252 -6.13 3.30 -26.36
C ARG A 252 -7.44 2.54 -26.49
N GLU A 253 -8.12 2.66 -27.63
CA GLU A 253 -9.38 1.95 -27.85
C GLU A 253 -9.19 0.44 -27.89
N LEU A 254 -8.14 -0.05 -28.56
CA LEU A 254 -7.76 -1.45 -28.58
C LEU A 254 -7.54 -1.98 -27.15
N MET A 255 -6.67 -1.32 -26.37
CA MET A 255 -6.34 -1.76 -25.02
C MET A 255 -7.52 -1.68 -24.05
N SER A 256 -8.31 -0.59 -24.13
CA SER A 256 -9.51 -0.43 -23.30
C SER A 256 -10.56 -1.52 -23.60
N THR A 257 -10.74 -1.86 -24.88
CA THR A 257 -11.66 -2.93 -25.29
C THR A 257 -11.21 -4.29 -24.77
N LEU A 258 -9.94 -4.62 -24.94
CA LEU A 258 -9.38 -5.90 -24.47
C LEU A 258 -9.44 -6.01 -22.95
N ALA A 259 -9.13 -4.93 -22.21
CA ALA A 259 -9.21 -4.91 -20.74
C ALA A 259 -10.65 -5.19 -20.25
N ARG A 260 -11.66 -4.60 -20.91
CA ARG A 260 -13.08 -4.83 -20.61
C ARG A 260 -13.52 -6.26 -20.93
N GLN A 261 -13.13 -6.78 -22.08
CA GLN A 261 -13.50 -8.13 -22.52
C GLN A 261 -12.93 -9.20 -21.59
N GLN A 262 -11.68 -9.04 -21.17
CA GLN A 262 -10.96 -10.02 -20.35
C GLN A 262 -11.10 -9.78 -18.83
N GLY A 263 -11.70 -8.67 -18.41
CA GLY A 263 -11.78 -8.31 -16.99
C GLY A 263 -10.40 -8.12 -16.32
N LEU A 264 -9.39 -7.73 -17.10
CA LEU A 264 -7.96 -7.78 -16.77
C LEU A 264 -7.35 -6.38 -16.64
N HIS A 265 -6.35 -6.21 -15.78
CA HIS A 265 -5.52 -5.00 -15.80
C HIS A 265 -4.39 -5.14 -16.82
N ILE A 266 -4.33 -4.23 -17.79
CA ILE A 266 -3.30 -4.25 -18.84
C ILE A 266 -2.31 -3.12 -18.59
N ILE A 267 -1.08 -3.45 -18.19
CA ILE A 267 0.05 -2.52 -18.26
C ILE A 267 0.53 -2.57 -19.71
N ALA A 268 0.01 -1.66 -20.53
CA ALA A 268 0.18 -1.65 -21.98
C ALA A 268 1.55 -1.11 -22.41
N GLY A 269 2.62 -1.57 -21.75
CA GLY A 269 3.98 -1.18 -22.06
C GLY A 269 4.15 0.32 -22.00
N SER A 270 4.78 0.90 -23.02
CA SER A 270 4.77 2.34 -23.21
C SER A 270 4.54 2.77 -24.66
N HIS A 271 4.06 4.00 -24.81
CA HIS A 271 3.70 4.63 -26.07
C HIS A 271 4.10 6.11 -26.06
N PRO A 272 4.58 6.68 -27.18
CA PRO A 272 4.79 8.13 -27.27
C PRO A 272 3.44 8.87 -27.29
N VAL A 273 3.28 9.87 -26.42
CA VAL A 273 2.04 10.65 -26.31
C VAL A 273 2.35 12.13 -26.53
N LEU A 274 1.63 12.73 -27.48
CA LEU A 274 1.69 14.15 -27.74
C LEU A 274 0.92 14.91 -26.65
N GLN A 275 1.62 15.80 -25.96
CA GLN A 275 1.06 16.63 -24.90
C GLN A 275 0.39 17.88 -25.48
N PRO A 276 -0.51 18.54 -24.72
CA PRO A 276 -1.18 19.78 -25.17
C PRO A 276 -0.23 20.92 -25.53
N ASP A 277 0.98 20.95 -24.96
CA ASP A 277 2.01 21.94 -25.25
C ASP A 277 2.87 21.60 -26.50
N GLY A 278 2.55 20.50 -27.19
CA GLY A 278 3.26 20.02 -28.38
C GLY A 278 4.53 19.23 -28.09
N SER A 279 4.86 19.02 -26.81
CA SER A 279 5.94 18.13 -26.40
C SER A 279 5.53 16.66 -26.48
N LEU A 280 6.52 15.76 -26.62
CA LEU A 280 6.28 14.32 -26.68
C LEU A 280 6.80 13.66 -25.40
N GLN A 281 5.99 12.79 -24.79
CA GLN A 281 6.37 12.02 -23.60
C GLN A 281 6.30 10.52 -23.89
N ASN A 282 7.17 9.74 -23.25
CA ASN A 282 7.06 8.29 -23.20
C ASN A 282 6.17 7.93 -21.99
N GLU A 283 4.97 7.42 -22.23
CA GLU A 283 4.01 7.11 -21.17
C GLU A 283 3.70 5.61 -21.14
N ALA A 284 3.75 5.01 -19.95
CA ALA A 284 3.17 3.71 -19.69
C ALA A 284 1.72 3.86 -19.27
N MET A 285 0.82 3.12 -19.92
CA MET A 285 -0.62 3.20 -19.67
C MET A 285 -1.09 1.93 -18.98
N LEU A 286 -1.80 2.07 -17.85
CA LEU A 286 -2.54 0.99 -17.22
C LEU A 286 -4.02 1.13 -17.59
N PHE A 287 -4.55 0.13 -18.27
CA PHE A 287 -5.99 -0.01 -18.53
C PHE A 287 -6.61 -0.92 -17.47
N ARG A 288 -7.79 -0.53 -16.98
CA ARG A 288 -8.55 -1.26 -15.96
C ARG A 288 -9.65 -2.12 -16.59
N PRO A 289 -10.17 -3.12 -15.86
CA PRO A 289 -11.30 -3.94 -16.30
C PRO A 289 -12.58 -3.17 -16.67
N ASP A 290 -12.75 -1.94 -16.17
CA ASP A 290 -13.87 -1.07 -16.54
C ASP A 290 -13.64 -0.26 -17.83
N GLY A 291 -12.47 -0.41 -18.45
CA GLY A 291 -12.06 0.30 -19.66
C GLY A 291 -11.44 1.68 -19.41
N THR A 292 -11.39 2.16 -18.17
CA THR A 292 -10.67 3.39 -17.82
C THR A 292 -9.17 3.16 -17.84
N PHE A 293 -8.37 4.22 -17.95
CA PHE A 293 -6.92 4.11 -17.92
C PHE A 293 -6.26 5.21 -17.09
N VAL A 294 -5.00 4.98 -16.70
CA VAL A 294 -4.09 5.99 -16.15
C VAL A 294 -2.77 5.94 -16.90
N SER A 295 -2.15 7.10 -17.07
CA SER A 295 -0.85 7.27 -17.72
C SER A 295 0.24 7.60 -16.68
N GLN A 296 1.33 6.84 -16.69
CA GLN A 296 2.56 7.12 -15.95
C GLN A 296 3.63 7.59 -16.95
N PRO A 297 4.05 8.87 -16.94
CA PRO A 297 5.12 9.32 -17.80
C PRO A 297 6.49 8.85 -17.29
N LYS A 298 7.41 8.55 -18.21
CA LYS A 298 8.81 8.22 -17.89
C LYS A 298 9.50 9.44 -17.29
N LEU A 299 10.16 9.29 -16.15
CA LEU A 299 10.83 10.42 -15.50
C LEU A 299 12.20 10.67 -16.14
N HIS A 300 13.00 9.62 -16.23
CA HIS A 300 14.39 9.66 -16.66
C HIS A 300 14.47 9.25 -18.13
N ILE A 301 14.51 10.24 -19.02
CA ILE A 301 14.66 10.01 -20.46
C ILE A 301 16.10 9.67 -20.78
N THR A 302 16.30 8.61 -21.56
CA THR A 302 17.63 8.23 -22.03
C THR A 302 18.20 9.25 -23.02
N PRO A 303 19.53 9.37 -23.14
CA PRO A 303 20.14 10.24 -24.14
C PRO A 303 19.66 9.97 -25.57
N SER A 304 19.43 8.70 -25.93
CA SER A 304 18.94 8.29 -27.24
C SER A 304 17.51 8.77 -27.51
N GLU A 305 16.58 8.54 -26.58
CA GLU A 305 15.19 9.01 -26.69
C GLU A 305 15.12 10.54 -26.87
N ARG A 306 15.92 11.28 -26.09
CA ARG A 306 15.99 12.75 -26.20
C ARG A 306 16.56 13.20 -27.55
N THR A 307 17.64 12.57 -28.01
CA THR A 307 18.37 13.00 -29.20
C THR A 307 17.62 12.63 -30.49
N TRP A 308 17.22 11.38 -30.62
CA TRP A 308 16.67 10.80 -31.85
C TRP A 308 15.16 10.94 -31.96
N TRP A 309 14.43 10.97 -30.85
CA TRP A 309 12.96 11.08 -30.85
C TRP A 309 12.45 12.42 -30.31
N GLY A 310 13.27 13.16 -29.58
CA GLY A 310 12.86 14.46 -29.01
C GLY A 310 11.86 14.31 -27.85
N ILE A 311 11.92 13.19 -27.12
CA ILE A 311 11.05 12.91 -25.98
C ILE A 311 11.53 13.67 -24.74
N ASN A 312 10.57 14.18 -23.97
CA ASN A 312 10.78 14.85 -22.69
C ASN A 312 10.31 13.99 -21.51
N GLY A 313 10.91 14.23 -20.35
CA GLY A 313 10.58 13.51 -19.12
C GLY A 313 9.35 14.09 -18.42
N GLY A 314 8.56 13.21 -17.82
CA GLY A 314 7.50 13.55 -16.90
C GLY A 314 8.00 14.06 -15.55
N ARG A 315 7.06 14.46 -14.69
CA ARG A 315 7.36 15.04 -13.36
C ARG A 315 6.55 14.42 -12.23
N SER A 316 5.86 13.30 -12.48
CA SER A 316 4.94 12.67 -11.53
C SER A 316 5.20 11.17 -11.43
N LEU A 317 5.00 10.61 -10.25
CA LEU A 317 4.90 9.18 -9.98
C LEU A 317 3.52 8.89 -9.41
N LEU A 318 2.83 7.92 -10.00
CA LEU A 318 1.49 7.53 -9.58
C LEU A 318 1.55 6.26 -8.75
N VAL A 319 0.83 6.29 -7.63
CA VAL A 319 0.48 5.10 -6.85
C VAL A 319 -0.90 4.67 -7.30
N ILE A 320 -1.01 3.48 -7.86
CA ILE A 320 -2.24 3.02 -8.47
C ILE A 320 -2.89 1.97 -7.57
N GLN A 321 -4.00 2.34 -6.96
CA GLN A 321 -4.81 1.40 -6.19
C GLN A 321 -5.61 0.49 -7.15
N THR A 322 -5.54 -0.81 -6.92
CA THR A 322 -6.39 -1.81 -7.57
C THR A 322 -7.13 -2.65 -6.52
N PRO A 323 -8.09 -3.52 -6.92
CA PRO A 323 -8.77 -4.41 -5.99
C PRO A 323 -7.87 -5.46 -5.31
N LYS A 324 -6.70 -5.79 -5.86
CA LYS A 324 -5.80 -6.82 -5.30
C LYS A 324 -4.49 -6.29 -4.72
N ALA A 325 -3.95 -5.20 -5.25
CA ALA A 325 -2.68 -4.63 -4.79
C ALA A 325 -2.60 -3.11 -5.03
N LYS A 326 -1.74 -2.42 -4.28
CA LYS A 326 -1.22 -1.12 -4.69
C LYS A 326 -0.03 -1.33 -5.62
N ILE A 327 -0.06 -0.75 -6.80
CA ILE A 327 0.97 -0.95 -7.82
C ILE A 327 1.63 0.37 -8.21
N GLY A 328 2.86 0.27 -8.71
CA GLY A 328 3.61 1.37 -9.31
C GLY A 328 4.21 0.93 -10.66
N ILE A 329 4.55 1.91 -11.51
CA ILE A 329 5.18 1.66 -12.80
C ILE A 329 6.44 2.53 -12.91
N LEU A 330 7.59 1.92 -13.21
CA LEU A 330 8.83 2.62 -13.56
C LEU A 330 9.28 2.16 -14.95
N ILE A 331 9.47 3.09 -15.88
CA ILE A 331 9.73 2.72 -17.28
C ILE A 331 11.23 2.60 -17.50
N CYS A 332 11.70 1.38 -17.75
CA CYS A 332 13.06 1.08 -18.20
C CYS A 332 14.13 1.77 -17.34
N TYR A 333 14.74 2.83 -17.86
CA TYR A 333 15.80 3.60 -17.22
C TYR A 333 15.41 4.12 -15.83
N ASP A 334 14.13 4.35 -15.57
CA ASP A 334 13.64 4.77 -14.24
C ASP A 334 14.02 3.80 -13.12
N VAL A 335 14.09 2.48 -13.39
CA VAL A 335 14.41 1.48 -12.35
C VAL A 335 15.86 1.57 -11.85
N GLU A 336 16.75 2.16 -12.66
CA GLU A 336 18.15 2.35 -12.30
C GLU A 336 18.31 3.35 -11.14
N PHE A 337 17.33 4.23 -10.93
CA PHE A 337 17.31 5.26 -9.88
C PHE A 337 16.55 4.77 -8.63
N PRO A 338 17.23 4.56 -7.48
CA PRO A 338 16.60 3.98 -6.29
C PRO A 338 15.50 4.85 -5.68
N GLU A 339 15.57 6.17 -5.84
CA GLU A 339 14.68 7.13 -5.18
C GLU A 339 13.23 6.98 -5.63
N ALA A 340 13.00 6.68 -6.92
CA ALA A 340 11.65 6.53 -7.46
C ALA A 340 10.94 5.29 -6.89
N ALA A 341 11.65 4.16 -6.81
CA ALA A 341 11.12 2.94 -6.21
C ALA A 341 10.91 3.11 -4.68
N ARG A 342 11.85 3.76 -3.99
CA ARG A 342 11.72 4.05 -2.56
C ARG A 342 10.50 4.89 -2.26
N TYR A 343 10.30 5.97 -3.02
CA TYR A 343 9.12 6.83 -2.88
C TYR A 343 7.82 6.03 -3.05
N LEU A 344 7.71 5.22 -4.11
CA LEU A 344 6.53 4.39 -4.36
C LEU A 344 6.28 3.38 -3.22
N ALA A 345 7.33 2.73 -2.73
CA ALA A 345 7.22 1.78 -1.62
C ALA A 345 6.75 2.43 -0.30
N GLU A 346 7.23 3.64 0.01
CA GLU A 346 6.76 4.40 1.18
C GLU A 346 5.28 4.79 1.10
N GLN A 347 4.74 4.93 -0.12
CA GLN A 347 3.30 5.11 -0.34
C GLN A 347 2.49 3.80 -0.26
N GLY A 348 3.17 2.68 0.01
CA GLY A 348 2.58 1.36 0.18
C GLY A 348 2.36 0.60 -1.12
N VAL A 349 3.13 0.87 -2.18
CA VAL A 349 3.17 0.00 -3.37
C VAL A 349 3.72 -1.37 -2.98
N GLU A 350 3.06 -2.42 -3.45
CA GLU A 350 3.38 -3.84 -3.19
C GLU A 350 4.00 -4.52 -4.41
N ILE A 351 3.64 -4.06 -5.62
CA ILE A 351 4.12 -4.59 -6.90
C ILE A 351 4.57 -3.42 -7.79
N LEU A 352 5.80 -3.50 -8.26
CA LEU A 352 6.38 -2.56 -9.21
C LEU A 352 6.50 -3.20 -10.60
N PHE A 353 5.83 -2.61 -11.60
CA PHE A 353 5.96 -3.03 -12.99
C PHE A 353 7.03 -2.20 -13.71
N VAL A 354 7.90 -2.89 -14.46
CA VAL A 354 9.04 -2.30 -15.17
C VAL A 354 9.05 -2.77 -16.62
N PRO A 355 8.28 -2.12 -17.50
CA PRO A 355 8.42 -2.33 -18.95
C PRO A 355 9.77 -1.76 -19.42
N TYR A 356 10.49 -2.47 -20.28
CA TYR A 356 11.77 -2.00 -20.81
C TYR A 356 12.04 -2.34 -22.28
N CYS A 357 12.92 -1.56 -22.90
CA CYS A 357 13.43 -1.77 -24.25
C CYS A 357 14.93 -1.54 -24.26
N THR A 358 15.71 -2.57 -24.59
CA THR A 358 17.19 -2.51 -24.61
C THR A 358 17.77 -3.25 -25.79
N ASP A 359 18.81 -2.70 -26.41
CA ASP A 359 19.42 -3.28 -27.62
C ASP A 359 20.25 -4.54 -27.35
N ASN A 360 20.88 -4.61 -26.18
CA ASN A 360 21.90 -5.60 -25.88
C ASN A 360 21.86 -6.07 -24.42
N ARG A 361 22.63 -7.13 -24.16
CA ARG A 361 22.70 -7.77 -22.85
C ARG A 361 23.17 -6.82 -21.75
N GLN A 362 24.07 -5.88 -22.03
CA GLN A 362 24.56 -4.92 -21.03
C GLN A 362 23.45 -3.96 -20.59
N GLY A 363 22.61 -3.50 -21.53
CA GLY A 363 21.41 -2.72 -21.24
C GLY A 363 20.44 -3.50 -20.35
N TYR A 364 20.07 -4.71 -20.77
CA TYR A 364 19.24 -5.61 -19.99
C TYR A 364 19.79 -5.82 -18.57
N LEU A 365 21.09 -6.12 -18.44
CA LEU A 365 21.71 -6.39 -17.14
C LEU A 365 21.62 -5.21 -16.16
N ARG A 366 21.61 -3.96 -16.63
CA ARG A 366 21.37 -2.82 -15.74
C ARG A 366 19.94 -2.84 -15.21
N VAL A 367 18.96 -2.96 -16.12
CA VAL A 367 17.53 -3.02 -15.78
C VAL A 367 17.27 -4.15 -14.79
N THR A 368 17.68 -5.39 -15.09
CA THR A 368 17.37 -6.54 -14.23
C THR A 368 18.06 -6.48 -12.88
N LYS A 369 19.34 -6.07 -12.81
CA LYS A 369 20.06 -5.99 -11.54
C LYS A 369 19.50 -4.90 -10.63
N CYS A 370 19.15 -3.76 -11.21
CA CYS A 370 18.49 -2.69 -10.48
C CYS A 370 17.09 -3.13 -10.04
N ALA A 371 16.29 -3.76 -10.90
CA ALA A 371 14.97 -4.30 -10.54
C ALA A 371 15.04 -5.28 -9.36
N ALA A 372 15.96 -6.24 -9.37
CA ALA A 372 16.18 -7.16 -8.26
C ALA A 372 16.59 -6.41 -6.97
N ALA A 373 17.48 -5.42 -7.08
CA ALA A 373 17.82 -4.57 -5.94
C ALA A 373 16.61 -3.80 -5.40
N ARG A 374 15.73 -3.27 -6.26
CA ARG A 374 14.51 -2.58 -5.82
C ARG A 374 13.55 -3.52 -5.10
N ALA A 375 13.44 -4.78 -5.52
CA ALA A 375 12.63 -5.77 -4.83
C ALA A 375 13.11 -6.01 -3.39
N ILE A 376 14.43 -6.18 -3.23
CA ILE A 376 15.07 -6.46 -1.94
C ILE A 376 15.03 -5.24 -1.02
N GLU A 377 15.51 -4.08 -1.49
CA GLU A 377 15.66 -2.87 -0.67
C GLU A 377 14.31 -2.35 -0.16
N ASN A 378 13.24 -2.52 -0.94
CA ASN A 378 11.92 -1.98 -0.63
C ASN A 378 10.95 -3.03 -0.10
N GLN A 379 11.34 -4.31 -0.10
CA GLN A 379 10.47 -5.43 0.27
C GLN A 379 9.16 -5.46 -0.54
N ILE A 380 9.28 -5.34 -1.86
CA ILE A 380 8.16 -5.38 -2.82
C ILE A 380 8.47 -6.38 -3.94
N TYR A 381 7.45 -6.80 -4.68
CA TYR A 381 7.66 -7.54 -5.93
C TYR A 381 8.03 -6.59 -7.07
N VAL A 382 8.87 -7.06 -8.00
CA VAL A 382 9.21 -6.30 -9.21
C VAL A 382 9.02 -7.18 -10.44
N VAL A 383 8.12 -6.77 -11.34
CA VAL A 383 7.70 -7.49 -12.53
C VAL A 383 8.28 -6.80 -13.76
N THR A 384 9.04 -7.50 -14.59
CA THR A 384 9.76 -6.93 -15.73
C THR A 384 9.40 -7.61 -17.03
N ALA A 385 9.23 -6.83 -18.10
CA ALA A 385 8.98 -7.35 -19.44
C ALA A 385 9.68 -6.49 -20.49
N GLY A 386 10.34 -7.17 -21.43
CA GLY A 386 11.17 -6.55 -22.47
C GLY A 386 10.84 -7.03 -23.86
N VAL A 387 11.19 -6.23 -24.86
CA VAL A 387 11.13 -6.61 -26.27
C VAL A 387 12.30 -7.52 -26.65
N VAL A 388 12.07 -8.40 -27.62
CA VAL A 388 13.08 -9.24 -28.28
C VAL A 388 12.90 -9.12 -29.79
N GLY A 389 13.74 -9.76 -30.61
CA GLY A 389 13.64 -9.66 -32.07
C GLY A 389 14.16 -8.32 -32.60
N ASN A 390 13.81 -7.96 -33.84
CA ASN A 390 14.48 -6.88 -34.60
C ASN A 390 13.47 -6.15 -35.52
N LEU A 391 13.66 -4.84 -35.73
CA LEU A 391 12.92 -4.05 -36.73
C LEU A 391 13.91 -3.34 -37.67
N PRO A 392 14.47 -4.03 -38.68
CA PRO A 392 15.52 -3.46 -39.54
C PRO A 392 15.08 -2.23 -40.35
N ASP A 393 13.78 -2.09 -40.60
CA ASP A 393 13.20 -0.98 -41.38
C ASP A 393 12.79 0.22 -40.50
N VAL A 394 12.95 0.14 -39.18
CA VAL A 394 12.54 1.20 -38.23
C VAL A 394 13.79 1.83 -37.58
N PRO A 395 14.15 3.07 -37.94
CA PRO A 395 15.35 3.71 -37.42
C PRO A 395 15.35 3.83 -35.88
N ALA A 396 16.50 3.50 -35.27
CA ALA A 396 16.74 3.48 -33.83
C ALA A 396 15.99 2.35 -33.06
N MET A 397 15.63 1.25 -33.76
CA MET A 397 15.02 0.03 -33.20
C MET A 397 15.59 -1.25 -33.85
N ASP A 398 16.89 -1.26 -34.12
CA ASP A 398 17.51 -2.27 -35.00
C ASP A 398 17.52 -3.68 -34.38
N ILE A 399 17.92 -3.78 -33.11
CA ILE A 399 18.05 -5.05 -32.37
C ILE A 399 17.54 -4.91 -30.95
N HIS A 400 17.12 -6.01 -30.35
CA HIS A 400 16.64 -6.03 -28.97
C HIS A 400 17.16 -7.24 -28.19
N TYR A 401 17.35 -7.02 -26.90
CA TYR A 401 17.65 -8.05 -25.92
C TYR A 401 16.65 -7.98 -24.77
N GLY A 402 16.02 -9.10 -24.46
CA GLY A 402 14.99 -9.18 -23.43
C GLY A 402 14.96 -10.54 -22.74
N ARG A 403 14.58 -10.50 -21.47
CA ARG A 403 14.27 -11.64 -20.60
C ARG A 403 13.22 -11.19 -19.59
N ALA A 404 11.98 -11.64 -19.72
CA ALA A 404 10.92 -11.37 -18.76
C ALA A 404 11.23 -12.06 -17.43
N ALA A 405 11.00 -11.37 -16.32
CA ALA A 405 11.37 -11.85 -15.00
C ALA A 405 10.51 -11.20 -13.91
N VAL A 406 10.31 -11.95 -12.82
CA VAL A 406 9.66 -11.49 -11.60
C VAL A 406 10.63 -11.67 -10.44
N PHE A 407 10.94 -10.58 -9.75
CA PHE A 407 11.84 -10.54 -8.59
C PHE A 407 11.03 -10.41 -7.30
N THR A 408 11.54 -11.05 -6.25
CA THR A 408 10.91 -11.06 -4.92
C THR A 408 11.77 -10.29 -3.91
N PRO A 409 11.20 -9.91 -2.76
CA PRO A 409 12.00 -9.72 -1.56
C PRO A 409 12.86 -10.97 -1.28
N SER A 410 13.95 -10.80 -0.54
CA SER A 410 14.86 -11.90 -0.19
C SER A 410 14.79 -12.15 1.32
N ASP A 411 13.72 -12.84 1.73
CA ASP A 411 13.50 -13.29 3.11
C ASP A 411 12.97 -14.74 3.10
N PHE A 412 12.91 -15.40 4.25
CA PHE A 412 12.68 -16.85 4.38
C PHE A 412 11.45 -17.39 3.64
N GLU A 413 10.38 -16.60 3.53
CA GLU A 413 9.12 -17.00 2.88
C GLU A 413 9.12 -16.83 1.35
N PHE A 414 10.13 -16.15 0.79
CA PHE A 414 10.20 -15.86 -0.65
C PHE A 414 11.06 -16.87 -1.42
N ALA A 415 11.05 -16.75 -2.75
CA ALA A 415 11.87 -17.56 -3.63
C ALA A 415 13.34 -17.52 -3.22
N ARG A 416 13.96 -18.70 -3.11
CA ARG A 416 15.33 -18.88 -2.60
C ARG A 416 16.36 -17.97 -3.25
N ASP A 417 16.24 -17.74 -4.55
CA ASP A 417 17.21 -16.98 -5.34
C ASP A 417 16.79 -15.51 -5.54
N GLY A 418 15.71 -15.05 -4.89
CA GLY A 418 15.13 -13.72 -5.09
C GLY A 418 14.45 -13.53 -6.45
N ILE A 419 14.23 -14.63 -7.17
CA ILE A 419 13.62 -14.68 -8.51
C ILE A 419 12.43 -15.63 -8.43
N GLN A 420 11.23 -15.09 -8.56
CA GLN A 420 10.00 -15.88 -8.56
C GLN A 420 9.86 -16.69 -9.84
N ALA A 421 10.15 -16.07 -10.98
CA ALA A 421 10.06 -16.69 -12.29
C ALA A 421 10.90 -15.90 -13.31
N GLU A 422 11.41 -16.58 -14.34
CA GLU A 422 12.25 -15.97 -15.38
C GLU A 422 12.08 -16.75 -16.70
N ALA A 423 11.93 -16.04 -17.81
CA ALA A 423 11.81 -16.61 -19.16
C ALA A 423 13.19 -16.97 -19.75
N ASP A 424 13.22 -17.64 -20.90
CA ASP A 424 14.45 -17.75 -21.70
C ASP A 424 14.78 -16.41 -22.38
N PRO A 425 16.07 -16.03 -22.49
CA PRO A 425 16.45 -14.78 -23.13
C PRO A 425 16.19 -14.84 -24.65
N ASN A 426 15.67 -13.75 -25.21
CA ASN A 426 15.47 -13.55 -26.66
C ASN A 426 14.52 -14.54 -27.35
N VAL A 427 13.57 -15.11 -26.62
CA VAL A 427 12.53 -16.01 -27.15
C VAL A 427 11.16 -15.36 -26.97
N GLU A 428 10.33 -15.25 -28.02
CA GLU A 428 8.95 -14.78 -27.84
C GLU A 428 8.20 -15.72 -26.89
N THR A 429 7.69 -15.18 -25.78
CA THR A 429 6.96 -15.97 -24.79
C THR A 429 6.14 -15.10 -23.85
N MET A 430 5.33 -15.73 -23.03
CA MET A 430 4.62 -15.12 -21.91
C MET A 430 4.96 -15.87 -20.63
N LEU A 431 5.56 -15.18 -19.67
CA LEU A 431 5.85 -15.72 -18.34
C LEU A 431 4.63 -15.50 -17.44
N VAL A 432 4.09 -16.55 -16.82
CA VAL A 432 2.97 -16.44 -15.87
C VAL A 432 3.41 -16.98 -14.51
N THR A 433 3.13 -16.24 -13.44
CA THR A 433 3.42 -16.67 -12.06
C THR A 433 2.50 -15.99 -11.04
N ASP A 434 2.37 -16.61 -9.87
CA ASP A 434 1.65 -16.06 -8.71
C ASP A 434 2.64 -15.34 -7.78
N LEU A 435 2.19 -14.23 -7.20
CA LEU A 435 2.91 -13.40 -6.21
C LEU A 435 2.28 -13.53 -4.82
#